data_AF-A0A812ZFF1-F1
#
_entry.id   AF-A0A812ZFF1-F1
#
_cell.length_a   1.000
_cell.length_b   1.000
_cell.length_c   1.000
_cell.angle_alpha   90.00
_cell.angle_beta   90.00
_cell.angle_gamma   90.00
#
_symmetry.space_group_name_H-M   'P 1'
#
loop_
_entity.id
_entity.type
_entity.pdbx_description
1 polymer ?
#
loop_
_entity_poly.entity_id
_entity_poly.type
_entity_poly.pdbx_seq_one_letter_code
_entity_poly.pdbx_strand_id
1 'polypeptide(L)'
;MSLPQLPAPHHTWRFPVTALPKNNISKGESFEDIWDIMAWSSQQLLLGTMPRHGHDGQPFAEAWRNKHAGREIAHRCILAELRADWKCLAEVFGLPHWGAKTGICMRCSADLTNYKDFSENAPWMLERYGHWDFLQRQLNEARLISTIFRCPFFSTTCFKMDWLHIMDLGCAQDCLGNLFWYVLPRLGNNQKVQVATLFLEIKKFYRENSIQDCIGKLTLGMIKKPDKSKPKMNLRAAETRAMIPFAWKIADKMLDPQDVFESSIRWVIKYLVDCYDCLSALKWERNYFRECCFAFLRQYSVLETMADEGKWVMKPKFHMLAEIALKGDKPSDNWVYRYRDEEAGGTMARVAHAKGGPVNQWSISFRALNKFSAEFSVPHFD
;
A
#
# COMPACT_ATOMS: atom_id res chain seq x y z
N MET A 1 0.63 16.08 -1.06
CA MET A 1 0.45 16.15 -2.54
C MET A 1 1.80 16.23 -3.21
N SER A 2 1.89 15.88 -4.48
CA SER A 2 3.13 15.78 -5.22
C SER A 2 2.95 16.13 -6.70
N LEU A 3 3.94 16.77 -7.32
CA LEU A 3 3.79 17.41 -8.63
C LEU A 3 4.75 16.79 -9.67
N PRO A 4 4.33 15.73 -10.38
CA PRO A 4 5.20 14.93 -11.25
C PRO A 4 5.68 15.65 -12.50
N GLN A 5 4.98 16.68 -12.97
CA GLN A 5 5.29 17.38 -14.22
C GLN A 5 6.30 18.53 -14.04
N LEU A 6 6.78 18.77 -12.82
CA LEU A 6 7.78 19.81 -12.59
C LEU A 6 9.17 19.34 -13.04
N PRO A 7 10.04 20.24 -13.53
CA PRO A 7 11.43 19.89 -13.81
C PRO A 7 12.17 19.47 -12.52
N ALA A 8 13.21 18.63 -12.67
CA ALA A 8 14.10 18.30 -11.55
C ALA A 8 14.77 19.57 -11.00
N PRO A 9 14.92 19.73 -9.68
CA PRO A 9 14.74 18.73 -8.61
C PRO A 9 13.31 18.63 -8.03
N HIS A 10 12.37 19.46 -8.50
CA HIS A 10 11.07 19.66 -7.85
C HIS A 10 10.02 18.60 -8.15
N HIS A 11 10.23 17.74 -9.16
CA HIS A 11 9.32 16.62 -9.47
C HIS A 11 9.10 15.70 -8.26
N THR A 12 10.07 15.61 -7.35
CA THR A 12 9.96 14.75 -6.17
C THR A 12 9.38 15.43 -4.94
N TRP A 13 9.11 16.73 -5.02
CA TRP A 13 8.70 17.50 -3.87
C TRP A 13 7.32 17.06 -3.37
N ARG A 14 7.15 17.12 -2.05
CA ARG A 14 5.92 16.76 -1.35
C ARG A 14 5.53 17.94 -0.51
N PHE A 15 4.27 18.34 -0.60
CA PHE A 15 3.72 19.34 0.32
C PHE A 15 2.54 18.75 1.10
N PRO A 16 2.56 18.84 2.45
CA PRO A 16 1.40 18.49 3.25
C PRO A 16 0.31 19.54 3.01
N VAL A 17 -0.89 19.08 2.66
CA VAL A 17 -2.07 19.95 2.52
C VAL A 17 -2.81 20.03 3.85
N THR A 18 -2.90 18.91 4.55
CA THR A 18 -3.59 18.79 5.84
C THR A 18 -2.80 17.85 6.73
N ALA A 19 -2.68 18.21 8.00
CA ALA A 19 -2.11 17.36 9.05
C ALA A 19 -3.10 17.35 10.20
N LEU A 20 -3.49 16.17 10.70
CA LEU A 20 -4.43 16.03 11.81
C LEU A 20 -3.98 14.92 12.77
N PRO A 21 -4.13 15.11 14.09
CA PRO A 21 -3.87 14.06 15.06
C PRO A 21 -4.97 12.99 15.00
N LYS A 22 -4.57 11.72 14.94
CA LYS A 22 -5.48 10.57 14.77
C LYS A 22 -6.63 10.50 15.78
N ASN A 23 -6.40 10.91 17.03
CA ASN A 23 -7.38 10.83 18.11
C ASN A 23 -8.57 11.80 17.94
N ASN A 24 -8.43 12.74 17.02
CA ASN A 24 -9.33 13.87 16.84
C ASN A 24 -10.09 13.83 15.51
N ILE A 25 -9.98 12.71 14.79
CA ILE A 25 -10.65 12.48 13.52
C ILE A 25 -12.02 11.87 13.82
N SER A 26 -13.09 12.57 13.42
CA SER A 26 -14.41 11.95 13.31
C SER A 26 -14.38 10.98 12.12
N LYS A 27 -14.89 9.76 12.31
CA LYS A 27 -14.84 8.73 11.26
C LYS A 27 -15.70 9.18 10.08
N GLY A 28 -15.10 9.31 8.90
CA GLY A 28 -15.77 9.74 7.67
C GLY A 28 -15.89 11.27 7.56
N GLU A 29 -16.57 11.92 8.49
CA GLU A 29 -16.94 13.34 8.39
C GLU A 29 -15.75 14.29 8.20
N SER A 30 -14.70 14.15 9.03
CA SER A 30 -13.55 15.06 8.96
C SER A 30 -12.81 14.97 7.63
N PHE A 31 -12.84 13.81 6.97
CA PHE A 31 -12.20 13.65 5.66
C PHE A 31 -13.10 14.14 4.54
N GLU A 32 -14.41 14.00 4.64
CA GLU A 32 -15.34 14.54 3.65
C GLU A 32 -15.22 16.07 3.56
N ASP A 33 -15.14 16.78 4.69
CA ASP A 33 -14.90 18.24 4.69
C ASP A 33 -13.59 18.61 3.98
N ILE A 34 -12.52 17.85 4.24
CA ILE A 34 -11.22 18.06 3.58
C ILE A 34 -11.33 17.79 2.08
N TRP A 35 -12.02 16.72 1.69
CA TRP A 35 -12.15 16.33 0.29
C TRP A 35 -13.06 17.27 -0.48
N ASP A 36 -14.08 17.86 0.14
CA ASP A 36 -14.89 18.91 -0.46
C ASP A 36 -14.05 20.15 -0.79
N ILE A 37 -13.20 20.60 0.14
CA ILE A 37 -12.25 21.71 -0.11
C ILE A 37 -11.28 21.35 -1.24
N MET A 38 -10.78 20.10 -1.27
CA MET A 38 -9.85 19.62 -2.29
C MET A 38 -10.49 19.51 -3.67
N ALA A 39 -11.73 19.02 -3.73
CA ALA A 39 -12.50 18.92 -4.96
C ALA A 39 -12.80 20.32 -5.50
N TRP A 40 -13.27 21.22 -4.65
CA TRP A 40 -13.48 22.62 -5.00
C TRP A 40 -12.19 23.27 -5.52
N SER A 41 -11.07 23.11 -4.81
CA SER A 41 -9.77 23.66 -5.24
C SER A 41 -9.35 23.11 -6.61
N SER A 42 -9.56 21.81 -6.84
CA SER A 42 -9.26 21.16 -8.12
C SER A 42 -10.14 21.67 -9.26
N GLN A 43 -11.42 21.96 -8.99
CA GLN A 43 -12.32 22.57 -9.97
C GLN A 43 -11.88 23.98 -10.35
N GLN A 44 -11.46 24.80 -9.37
CA GLN A 44 -10.95 26.15 -9.65
C GLN A 44 -9.63 26.12 -10.44
N LEU A 45 -8.73 25.20 -10.10
CA LEU A 45 -7.47 25.00 -10.83
C LEU A 45 -7.70 24.51 -12.26
N LEU A 46 -8.76 23.75 -12.51
CA LEU A 46 -9.14 23.35 -13.88
C LEU A 46 -9.67 24.54 -14.68
N LEU A 47 -10.55 25.35 -14.07
CA LEU A 47 -11.08 26.57 -14.69
C LEU A 47 -9.97 27.60 -14.96
N GLY A 48 -8.90 27.57 -14.17
CA GLY A 48 -7.76 28.47 -14.30
C GLY A 48 -8.08 29.90 -13.87
N THR A 49 -9.10 30.08 -13.03
CA THR A 49 -9.52 31.39 -12.54
C THR A 49 -9.62 31.39 -11.03
N MET A 50 -9.14 32.46 -10.40
CA MET A 50 -9.29 32.67 -8.97
C MET A 50 -10.77 32.75 -8.60
N PRO A 51 -11.23 31.96 -7.60
CA PRO A 51 -12.62 31.90 -7.23
C PRO A 51 -13.13 33.24 -6.69
N ARG A 52 -14.45 33.47 -6.83
CA ARG A 52 -15.15 34.62 -6.22
C ARG A 52 -15.77 34.30 -4.86
N HIS A 53 -16.05 33.03 -4.61
CA HIS A 53 -16.70 32.52 -3.41
C HIS A 53 -15.88 31.34 -2.87
N GLY A 54 -15.99 31.06 -1.58
CA GLY A 54 -15.42 29.89 -0.93
C GLY A 54 -16.04 28.57 -1.39
N HIS A 55 -15.51 27.47 -0.84
CA HIS A 55 -16.00 26.12 -1.09
C HIS A 55 -17.43 25.89 -0.59
N ASP A 56 -17.86 26.68 0.40
CA ASP A 56 -19.20 26.76 0.97
C ASP A 56 -20.16 27.69 0.19
N GLY A 57 -19.67 28.32 -0.88
CA GLY A 57 -20.42 29.31 -1.66
C GLY A 57 -20.50 30.70 -1.02
N GLN A 58 -19.92 30.90 0.16
CA GLN A 58 -19.92 32.20 0.83
C GLN A 58 -18.82 33.11 0.25
N PRO A 59 -18.98 34.44 0.29
CA PRO A 59 -17.91 35.35 -0.11
C PRO A 59 -16.69 35.20 0.82
N PHE A 60 -15.48 35.41 0.28
CA PHE A 60 -14.27 35.34 1.11
C PHE A 60 -14.26 36.46 2.15
N ALA A 61 -13.93 36.10 3.39
CA ALA A 61 -13.72 37.06 4.47
C ALA A 61 -12.44 37.89 4.24
N GLU A 62 -11.42 37.31 3.59
CA GLU A 62 -10.13 37.96 3.38
C GLU A 62 -10.13 38.92 2.17
N ALA A 63 -9.84 40.20 2.42
CA ALA A 63 -9.79 41.23 1.40
C ALA A 63 -8.83 40.94 0.23
N TRP A 64 -7.72 40.23 0.48
CA TRP A 64 -6.76 39.88 -0.56
C TRP A 64 -7.34 38.87 -1.57
N ARG A 65 -8.17 37.92 -1.14
CA ARG A 65 -8.82 36.95 -2.05
C ARG A 65 -9.84 37.66 -2.93
N ASN A 66 -10.63 38.55 -2.35
CA ASN A 66 -11.58 39.38 -3.10
C ASN A 66 -10.91 40.26 -4.15
N LYS A 67 -9.72 40.81 -3.87
CA LYS A 67 -8.92 41.59 -4.84
C LYS A 67 -8.41 40.77 -6.03
N HIS A 68 -8.17 39.47 -5.81
CA HIS A 68 -7.66 38.57 -6.85
C HIS A 68 -8.77 37.76 -7.53
N ALA A 69 -10.02 37.89 -7.07
CA ALA A 69 -11.16 37.15 -7.61
C ALA A 69 -11.32 37.41 -9.11
N GLY A 70 -11.48 36.34 -9.89
CA GLY A 70 -11.62 36.38 -11.35
C GLY A 70 -10.31 36.60 -12.13
N ARG A 71 -9.15 36.76 -11.47
CA ARG A 71 -7.85 36.74 -12.15
C ARG A 71 -7.51 35.34 -12.62
N GLU A 72 -6.76 35.24 -13.71
CA GLU A 72 -6.25 33.96 -14.17
C GLU A 72 -5.21 33.40 -13.19
N ILE A 73 -5.29 32.09 -12.97
CA ILE A 73 -4.29 31.33 -12.23
C ILE A 73 -3.24 30.88 -13.24
N ALA A 74 -1.98 31.16 -12.97
CA ALA A 74 -0.85 30.86 -13.86
C ALA A 74 -0.71 29.35 -14.18
N HIS A 75 -1.22 28.49 -13.32
CA HIS A 75 -1.08 27.05 -13.42
C HIS A 75 -2.42 26.33 -13.31
N ARG A 76 -2.59 25.29 -14.13
CA ARG A 76 -3.70 24.36 -14.07
C ARG A 76 -3.21 23.02 -13.54
N CYS A 77 -4.01 22.42 -12.67
CA CYS A 77 -3.67 21.14 -12.04
C CYS A 77 -4.86 20.20 -12.12
N ILE A 78 -4.57 18.90 -12.27
CA ILE A 78 -5.57 17.83 -12.19
C ILE A 78 -5.11 16.80 -11.17
N LEU A 79 -6.07 16.18 -10.48
CA LEU A 79 -5.78 15.06 -9.59
C LEU A 79 -5.51 13.80 -10.44
N ALA A 80 -4.24 13.48 -10.63
CA ALA A 80 -3.85 12.34 -11.46
C ALA A 80 -4.01 10.99 -10.73
N GLU A 81 -3.59 10.91 -9.46
CA GLU A 81 -3.52 9.65 -8.72
C GLU A 81 -3.82 9.85 -7.24
N LEU A 82 -4.52 8.86 -6.67
CA LEU A 82 -4.76 8.76 -5.24
C LEU A 82 -4.16 7.46 -4.70
N ARG A 83 -3.46 7.56 -3.57
CA ARG A 83 -2.74 6.45 -2.96
C ARG A 83 -3.00 6.44 -1.47
N ALA A 84 -3.36 5.28 -0.96
CA ALA A 84 -3.55 5.06 0.45
C ALA A 84 -3.46 3.56 0.76
N ASP A 85 -3.25 3.22 2.03
CA ASP A 85 -3.37 1.84 2.47
C ASP A 85 -4.83 1.37 2.35
N TRP A 86 -5.04 0.06 2.31
CA TRP A 86 -6.40 -0.49 2.11
C TRP A 86 -7.37 -0.05 3.21
N LYS A 87 -6.86 0.15 4.43
CA LYS A 87 -7.69 0.62 5.54
C LYS A 87 -8.19 2.04 5.29
N CYS A 88 -7.32 2.97 4.90
CA CYS A 88 -7.70 4.33 4.54
C CYS A 88 -8.61 4.33 3.29
N LEU A 89 -8.31 3.51 2.27
CA LEU A 89 -9.21 3.33 1.11
C LEU A 89 -10.63 2.98 1.53
N ALA A 90 -10.80 2.07 2.49
CA ALA A 90 -12.13 1.68 2.96
C ALA A 90 -12.78 2.71 3.89
N GLU A 91 -12.05 3.20 4.90
CA GLU A 91 -12.59 4.08 5.95
C GLU A 91 -12.79 5.53 5.48
N VAL A 92 -11.90 6.03 4.60
CA VAL A 92 -11.89 7.43 4.17
C VAL A 92 -12.60 7.61 2.83
N PHE A 93 -12.46 6.67 1.91
CA PHE A 93 -12.99 6.81 0.55
C PHE A 93 -14.23 5.94 0.27
N GLY A 94 -14.72 5.20 1.27
CA GLY A 94 -15.87 4.31 1.12
C GLY A 94 -15.63 3.12 0.18
N LEU A 95 -14.37 2.78 -0.11
CA LEU A 95 -14.04 1.66 -0.98
C LEU A 95 -14.29 0.31 -0.27
N PRO A 96 -14.41 -0.80 -1.02
CA PRO A 96 -14.67 -2.11 -0.43
C PRO A 96 -13.57 -2.54 0.56
N HIS A 97 -14.02 -2.98 1.73
CA HIS A 97 -13.17 -3.51 2.79
C HIS A 97 -12.81 -4.98 2.52
N TRP A 98 -11.66 -5.46 3.02
CA TRP A 98 -11.20 -6.85 2.81
C TRP A 98 -12.17 -7.92 3.35
N GLY A 99 -13.06 -7.55 4.26
CA GLY A 99 -14.08 -8.42 4.85
C GLY A 99 -15.51 -8.14 4.35
N ALA A 100 -15.68 -7.32 3.31
CA ALA A 100 -16.99 -6.99 2.78
C ALA A 100 -17.60 -8.20 2.05
N LYS A 101 -18.80 -8.64 2.49
CA LYS A 101 -19.51 -9.76 1.88
C LYS A 101 -20.01 -9.46 0.47
N THR A 102 -20.32 -8.20 0.19
CA THR A 102 -20.86 -7.74 -1.09
C THR A 102 -19.81 -7.67 -2.20
N GLY A 103 -18.53 -7.83 -1.85
CA GLY A 103 -17.40 -7.87 -2.77
C GLY A 103 -16.21 -7.10 -2.21
N ILE A 104 -15.00 -7.61 -2.43
CA ILE A 104 -13.76 -7.15 -1.81
C ILE A 104 -12.97 -6.17 -2.68
N CYS A 105 -13.30 -6.07 -3.97
CA CYS A 105 -12.56 -5.27 -4.94
C CYS A 105 -13.42 -4.14 -5.53
N MET A 106 -12.77 -3.02 -5.85
CA MET A 106 -13.39 -1.87 -6.53
C MET A 106 -13.38 -2.00 -8.06
N ARG A 107 -12.75 -3.04 -8.61
CA ARG A 107 -12.52 -3.21 -10.06
C ARG A 107 -13.19 -4.43 -10.67
N CYS A 108 -13.70 -5.33 -9.85
CA CYS A 108 -14.30 -6.59 -10.31
C CYS A 108 -15.33 -7.11 -9.31
N SER A 109 -16.06 -8.15 -9.72
CA SER A 109 -17.08 -8.86 -8.93
C SER A 109 -16.50 -9.82 -7.86
N ALA A 110 -15.21 -9.69 -7.52
CA ALA A 110 -14.61 -10.57 -6.53
C ALA A 110 -15.26 -10.42 -5.15
N ASP A 111 -15.63 -11.55 -4.55
CA ASP A 111 -16.24 -11.68 -3.22
C ASP A 111 -15.42 -12.65 -2.33
N LEU A 112 -15.90 -12.91 -1.11
CA LEU A 112 -15.20 -13.80 -0.16
C LEU A 112 -15.20 -15.29 -0.57
N THR A 113 -15.95 -15.66 -1.61
CA THR A 113 -16.07 -17.04 -2.10
C THR A 113 -15.22 -17.28 -3.35
N ASN A 114 -15.16 -16.32 -4.26
CA ASN A 114 -14.54 -16.47 -5.58
C ASN A 114 -13.14 -15.85 -5.69
N TYR A 115 -12.69 -15.03 -4.73
CA TYR A 115 -11.41 -14.30 -4.83
C TYR A 115 -10.16 -15.19 -4.90
N LYS A 116 -10.32 -16.45 -4.54
CA LYS A 116 -9.26 -17.47 -4.53
C LYS A 116 -9.07 -18.15 -5.89
N ASP A 117 -10.01 -17.97 -6.81
CA ASP A 117 -9.91 -18.54 -8.14
C ASP A 117 -8.98 -17.69 -9.00
N PHE A 118 -7.80 -18.22 -9.31
CA PHE A 118 -6.81 -17.60 -10.21
C PHE A 118 -6.67 -18.38 -11.53
N SER A 119 -7.65 -19.20 -11.88
CA SER A 119 -7.74 -19.86 -13.19
C SER A 119 -7.98 -18.82 -14.29
N GLU A 120 -7.62 -19.12 -15.54
CA GLU A 120 -7.78 -18.18 -16.66
C GLU A 120 -9.25 -17.76 -16.90
N ASN A 121 -10.20 -18.57 -16.44
CA ASN A 121 -11.64 -18.36 -16.60
C ASN A 121 -12.31 -17.86 -15.31
N ALA A 122 -11.54 -17.32 -14.35
CA ALA A 122 -12.10 -16.86 -13.08
C ALA A 122 -13.19 -15.78 -13.32
N PRO A 123 -14.39 -15.90 -12.73
CA PRO A 123 -15.52 -15.00 -13.00
C PRO A 123 -15.18 -13.51 -12.81
N TRP A 124 -14.41 -13.19 -11.76
CA TRP A 124 -14.01 -11.82 -11.45
C TRP A 124 -13.01 -11.22 -12.47
N MET A 125 -12.35 -12.04 -13.30
CA MET A 125 -11.52 -11.52 -14.40
C MET A 125 -12.36 -11.12 -15.61
N LEU A 126 -13.48 -11.81 -15.83
CA LEU A 126 -14.42 -11.52 -16.92
C LEU A 126 -15.32 -10.32 -16.56
N GLU A 127 -15.79 -10.28 -15.32
CA GLU A 127 -16.71 -9.26 -14.82
C GLU A 127 -15.95 -8.09 -14.18
N ARG A 128 -15.53 -7.15 -15.04
CA ARG A 128 -14.81 -5.93 -14.65
C ARG A 128 -15.78 -4.76 -14.47
N TYR A 129 -15.61 -4.02 -13.38
CA TYR A 129 -16.41 -2.83 -13.13
C TYR A 129 -15.72 -1.58 -13.70
N GLY A 130 -16.49 -0.81 -14.46
CA GLY A 130 -16.16 0.56 -14.80
C GLY A 130 -16.37 1.52 -13.62
N HIS A 131 -16.09 2.80 -13.85
CA HIS A 131 -16.31 3.84 -12.85
C HIS A 131 -17.78 3.93 -12.43
N TRP A 132 -18.70 3.95 -13.39
CA TRP A 132 -20.13 4.09 -13.15
C TRP A 132 -20.74 2.85 -12.52
N ASP A 133 -20.34 1.65 -12.96
CA ASP A 133 -20.82 0.39 -12.38
C ASP A 133 -20.46 0.31 -10.89
N PHE A 134 -19.24 0.74 -10.55
CA PHE A 134 -18.80 0.82 -9.15
C PHE A 134 -19.64 1.80 -8.34
N LEU A 135 -19.91 3.01 -8.86
CA LEU A 135 -20.74 3.98 -8.15
C LEU A 135 -22.18 3.48 -8.00
N GLN A 136 -22.76 2.87 -9.04
CA GLN A 136 -24.09 2.27 -8.97
C GLN A 136 -24.15 1.17 -7.91
N ARG A 137 -23.12 0.32 -7.82
CA ARG A 137 -23.02 -0.68 -6.77
C ARG A 137 -22.97 -0.04 -5.37
N GLN A 138 -22.21 1.04 -5.19
CA GLN A 138 -22.14 1.74 -3.91
C GLN A 138 -23.48 2.36 -3.51
N LEU A 139 -24.21 2.93 -4.47
CA LEU A 139 -25.57 3.45 -4.27
C LEU A 139 -26.54 2.34 -3.87
N ASN A 140 -26.50 1.20 -4.57
CA ASN A 140 -27.34 0.04 -4.26
C ASN A 140 -27.04 -0.54 -2.86
N GLU A 141 -25.79 -0.46 -2.42
CA GLU A 141 -25.35 -0.89 -1.08
C GLU A 141 -25.59 0.17 0.02
N ALA A 142 -26.23 1.30 -0.33
CA ALA A 142 -26.45 2.45 0.57
C ALA A 142 -25.17 2.94 1.28
N ARG A 143 -24.04 2.85 0.57
CA ARG A 143 -22.74 3.29 1.09
C ARG A 143 -22.48 4.75 0.71
N LEU A 144 -21.79 5.45 1.59
CA LEU A 144 -21.36 6.82 1.34
C LEU A 144 -20.32 6.85 0.21
N ILE A 145 -20.61 7.66 -0.82
CA ILE A 145 -19.68 7.96 -1.89
C ILE A 145 -18.88 9.19 -1.45
N SER A 146 -17.56 9.05 -1.40
CA SER A 146 -16.69 10.15 -0.97
C SER A 146 -16.73 11.33 -1.95
N THR A 147 -16.73 12.53 -1.40
CA THR A 147 -16.73 13.81 -2.13
C THR A 147 -15.51 13.99 -3.04
N ILE A 148 -14.46 13.19 -2.87
CA ILE A 148 -13.31 13.17 -3.81
C ILE A 148 -13.73 12.88 -5.25
N PHE A 149 -14.83 12.16 -5.47
CA PHE A 149 -15.37 11.91 -6.82
C PHE A 149 -15.92 13.17 -7.51
N ARG A 150 -16.06 14.29 -6.78
CA ARG A 150 -16.36 15.61 -7.35
C ARG A 150 -15.14 16.28 -7.99
N CYS A 151 -13.93 15.75 -7.78
CA CYS A 151 -12.74 16.21 -8.49
C CYS A 151 -12.90 15.99 -9.99
N PRO A 152 -12.56 16.99 -10.83
CA PRO A 152 -12.68 16.84 -12.26
C PRO A 152 -11.76 15.75 -12.79
N PHE A 153 -12.25 14.96 -13.75
CA PHE A 153 -11.56 13.82 -14.37
C PHE A 153 -11.14 12.70 -13.41
N PHE A 154 -11.59 12.73 -12.16
CA PHE A 154 -11.29 11.69 -11.20
C PHE A 154 -12.17 10.45 -11.46
N SER A 155 -11.56 9.26 -11.46
CA SER A 155 -12.25 7.99 -11.65
C SER A 155 -11.69 6.91 -10.73
N THR A 156 -12.36 5.76 -10.66
CA THR A 156 -11.88 4.60 -9.87
C THR A 156 -10.50 4.10 -10.31
N THR A 157 -10.07 4.43 -11.53
CA THR A 157 -8.75 4.05 -12.05
C THR A 157 -7.61 4.86 -11.45
N CYS A 158 -7.90 6.06 -10.93
CA CYS A 158 -6.96 6.96 -10.26
C CYS A 158 -6.49 6.41 -8.92
N PHE A 159 -7.26 5.53 -8.27
CA PHE A 159 -6.80 4.81 -7.09
C PHE A 159 -5.72 3.81 -7.47
N LYS A 160 -4.52 4.01 -6.91
CA LYS A 160 -3.40 3.07 -7.01
C LYS A 160 -3.38 2.18 -5.77
N MET A 161 -3.21 0.90 -6.01
CA MET A 161 -3.01 -0.08 -4.95
C MET A 161 -1.56 -0.04 -4.48
N ASP A 162 -1.38 -0.24 -3.18
CA ASP A 162 -0.11 -0.14 -2.52
C ASP A 162 0.64 -1.49 -2.53
N TRP A 163 1.71 -1.56 -3.31
CA TRP A 163 2.60 -2.74 -3.37
C TRP A 163 3.17 -3.11 -2.01
N LEU A 164 3.61 -2.13 -1.21
CA LEU A 164 4.21 -2.37 0.10
C LEU A 164 3.22 -3.06 1.04
N HIS A 165 1.97 -2.57 1.07
CA HIS A 165 0.95 -3.15 1.94
C HIS A 165 0.38 -4.49 1.43
N ILE A 166 0.38 -4.71 0.11
CA ILE A 166 -0.14 -5.94 -0.51
C ILE A 166 0.92 -7.05 -0.52
N MET A 167 2.13 -6.73 -0.97
CA MET A 167 3.22 -7.71 -1.11
C MET A 167 4.07 -7.77 0.13
N ASP A 168 4.84 -6.74 0.46
CA ASP A 168 5.81 -6.79 1.56
C ASP A 168 5.12 -7.12 2.90
N LEU A 169 4.13 -6.32 3.31
CA LEU A 169 3.40 -6.51 4.58
C LEU A 169 2.20 -7.47 4.47
N GLY A 170 1.92 -8.01 3.28
CA GLY A 170 0.79 -8.89 3.02
C GLY A 170 1.27 -10.29 2.67
N CYS A 171 1.40 -10.56 1.38
CA CYS A 171 1.70 -11.88 0.83
C CYS A 171 3.08 -12.41 1.24
N ALA A 172 4.13 -11.59 1.18
CA ALA A 172 5.49 -11.99 1.47
C ALA A 172 5.68 -12.38 2.94
N GLN A 173 5.20 -11.55 3.88
CA GLN A 173 5.25 -11.88 5.31
C GLN A 173 4.48 -13.15 5.70
N ASP A 174 3.35 -13.40 5.02
CA ASP A 174 2.58 -14.64 5.22
C ASP A 174 3.37 -15.84 4.68
N CYS A 175 3.96 -15.72 3.49
CA CYS A 175 4.78 -16.77 2.88
C CYS A 175 6.03 -17.09 3.72
N LEU A 176 6.80 -16.07 4.11
CA LEU A 176 7.99 -16.22 4.95
C LEU A 176 7.66 -16.82 6.33
N GLY A 177 6.55 -16.38 6.93
CA GLY A 177 6.11 -16.89 8.23
C GLY A 177 5.82 -18.39 8.19
N ASN A 178 5.13 -18.85 7.14
CA ASN A 178 4.85 -20.28 6.96
C ASN A 178 6.12 -21.08 6.62
N LEU A 179 6.99 -20.57 5.74
CA LEU A 179 8.26 -21.23 5.40
C LEU A 179 9.12 -21.44 6.64
N PHE A 180 9.35 -20.40 7.44
CA PHE A 180 10.20 -20.54 8.62
C PHE A 180 9.56 -21.42 9.67
N TRP A 181 8.25 -21.32 9.88
CA TRP A 181 7.57 -22.23 10.80
C TRP A 181 7.74 -23.70 10.39
N TYR A 182 7.74 -23.99 9.09
CA TYR A 182 7.98 -25.33 8.55
C TYR A 182 9.44 -25.78 8.71
N VAL A 183 10.42 -24.88 8.52
CA VAL A 183 11.85 -25.20 8.58
C VAL A 183 12.40 -25.27 10.01
N LEU A 184 11.79 -24.54 10.96
CA LEU A 184 12.26 -24.46 12.36
C LEU A 184 12.55 -25.84 13.01
N PRO A 185 11.64 -26.84 12.94
CA PRO A 185 11.89 -28.17 13.49
C PRO A 185 13.18 -28.86 13.00
N ARG A 186 13.66 -28.53 11.79
CA ARG A 186 14.87 -29.12 11.19
C ARG A 186 16.17 -28.48 11.68
N LEU A 187 16.09 -27.34 12.35
CA LEU A 187 17.25 -26.53 12.77
C LEU A 187 17.69 -26.78 14.22
N GLY A 188 17.06 -27.72 14.92
CA GLY A 188 17.48 -28.13 16.26
C GLY A 188 16.35 -28.74 17.09
N ASN A 189 16.69 -29.17 18.31
CA ASN A 189 15.77 -29.93 19.17
C ASN A 189 14.85 -29.06 20.03
N ASN A 190 15.13 -27.76 20.17
CA ASN A 190 14.37 -26.83 21.01
C ASN A 190 14.11 -25.52 20.27
N GLN A 191 12.92 -24.94 20.41
CA GLN A 191 12.49 -23.72 19.72
C GLN A 191 13.46 -22.54 19.90
N LYS A 192 14.06 -22.39 21.08
CA LYS A 192 15.07 -21.33 21.32
C LYS A 192 16.33 -21.52 20.47
N VAL A 193 16.79 -22.76 20.36
CA VAL A 193 17.97 -23.12 19.56
C VAL A 193 17.65 -22.99 18.07
N GLN A 194 16.49 -23.48 17.63
CA GLN A 194 16.03 -23.37 16.24
C GLN A 194 16.00 -21.91 15.75
N VAL A 195 15.42 -21.01 16.54
CA VAL A 195 15.37 -19.57 16.21
C VAL A 195 16.77 -18.95 16.23
N ALA A 196 17.63 -19.33 17.17
CA ALA A 196 19.01 -18.82 17.23
C ALA A 196 19.84 -19.28 16.02
N THR A 197 19.76 -20.56 15.64
CA THR A 197 20.41 -21.12 14.46
C THR A 197 19.94 -20.42 13.18
N LEU A 198 18.63 -20.26 13.01
CA LEU A 198 18.05 -19.53 11.88
C LEU A 198 18.57 -18.09 11.81
N PHE A 199 18.65 -17.41 12.96
CA PHE A 199 19.13 -16.03 13.03
C PHE A 199 20.62 -15.89 12.70
N LEU A 200 21.45 -16.89 13.06
CA LEU A 200 22.86 -16.90 12.69
C LEU A 200 23.06 -17.05 11.18
N GLU A 201 22.28 -17.92 10.53
CA GLU A 201 22.30 -18.07 9.07
C GLU A 201 21.83 -16.79 8.36
N ILE A 202 20.80 -16.12 8.88
CA ILE A 202 20.35 -14.82 8.38
C ILE A 202 21.46 -13.76 8.51
N LYS A 203 22.13 -13.68 9.67
CA LYS A 203 23.24 -12.74 9.88
C LYS A 203 24.41 -13.01 8.94
N LYS A 204 24.72 -14.29 8.70
CA LYS A 204 25.75 -14.68 7.74
C LYS A 204 25.40 -14.19 6.35
N PHE A 205 24.15 -14.43 5.92
CA PHE A 205 23.65 -13.94 4.64
C PHE A 205 23.71 -12.40 4.51
N TYR A 206 23.35 -11.66 5.55
CA TYR A 206 23.44 -10.20 5.55
C TYR A 206 24.87 -9.67 5.40
N ARG A 207 25.85 -10.32 6.02
CA ARG A 207 27.27 -9.98 5.84
C ARG A 207 27.74 -10.26 4.41
N GLU A 208 27.38 -11.43 3.87
CA GLU A 208 27.76 -11.85 2.51
C GLU A 208 27.21 -10.91 1.43
N ASN A 209 25.99 -10.40 1.61
CA ASN A 209 25.29 -9.57 0.62
C ASN A 209 25.31 -8.07 0.93
N SER A 210 26.03 -7.63 1.98
CA SER A 210 26.14 -6.22 2.39
C SER A 210 24.80 -5.48 2.49
N ILE A 211 23.79 -6.14 3.05
CA ILE A 211 22.43 -5.61 3.13
C ILE A 211 22.34 -4.58 4.26
N GLN A 212 21.80 -3.38 3.98
CA GLN A 212 21.67 -2.31 4.96
C GLN A 212 20.43 -2.48 5.87
N ASP A 213 19.31 -2.96 5.32
CA ASP A 213 18.05 -3.17 6.05
C ASP A 213 18.03 -4.51 6.80
N CYS A 214 18.84 -4.59 7.85
CA CYS A 214 19.02 -5.81 8.65
C CYS A 214 18.06 -5.89 9.84
N ILE A 215 17.60 -7.11 10.14
CA ILE A 215 16.86 -7.40 11.37
C ILE A 215 17.81 -7.44 12.56
N GLY A 216 17.53 -6.63 13.59
CA GLY A 216 18.34 -6.59 14.81
C GLY A 216 18.15 -7.79 15.75
N LYS A 217 16.96 -8.41 15.77
CA LYS A 217 16.63 -9.56 16.62
C LYS A 217 15.52 -10.40 15.98
N LEU A 218 15.66 -11.73 16.01
CA LEU A 218 14.59 -12.66 15.66
C LEU A 218 14.02 -13.31 16.93
N THR A 219 12.70 -13.33 17.06
CA THR A 219 12.01 -14.00 18.17
C THR A 219 10.92 -14.91 17.64
N LEU A 220 10.53 -15.93 18.41
CA LEU A 220 9.43 -16.82 18.01
C LEU A 220 8.12 -16.05 17.75
N GLY A 221 7.85 -15.03 18.58
CA GLY A 221 6.70 -14.13 18.43
C GLY A 221 6.70 -13.32 17.13
N MET A 222 7.86 -13.16 16.49
CA MET A 222 7.96 -12.52 15.17
C MET A 222 7.55 -13.47 14.04
N ILE A 223 7.77 -14.78 14.18
CA ILE A 223 7.41 -15.81 13.18
C ILE A 223 5.94 -16.21 13.34
N LYS A 224 5.51 -16.44 14.59
CA LYS A 224 4.12 -16.74 14.96
C LYS A 224 3.78 -16.03 16.27
N LYS A 225 2.80 -15.12 16.22
CA LYS A 225 2.29 -14.48 17.45
C LYS A 225 1.58 -15.54 18.31
N PRO A 226 1.78 -15.52 19.64
CA PRO A 226 1.17 -16.51 20.54
C PRO A 226 -0.37 -16.52 20.44
N ASP A 227 -0.99 -15.35 20.28
CA ASP A 227 -2.46 -15.20 20.19
C ASP A 227 -3.03 -15.41 18.78
N LYS A 228 -2.18 -15.68 17.77
CA LYS A 228 -2.64 -15.88 16.39
C LYS A 228 -2.33 -17.30 15.93
N SER A 229 -3.36 -18.02 15.49
CA SER A 229 -3.24 -19.40 15.02
C SER A 229 -2.34 -19.53 13.78
N LYS A 230 -2.28 -18.48 12.93
CA LYS A 230 -1.64 -18.51 11.61
C LYS A 230 -0.21 -17.93 11.65
N PRO A 231 0.82 -18.63 11.12
CA PRO A 231 2.18 -18.09 10.99
C PRO A 231 2.19 -16.86 10.08
N LYS A 232 2.75 -15.76 10.58
CA LYS A 232 2.97 -14.53 9.81
C LYS A 232 4.13 -13.78 10.41
N MET A 233 5.12 -13.48 9.58
CA MET A 233 6.26 -12.68 9.97
C MET A 233 5.85 -11.23 10.28
N ASN A 234 6.24 -10.72 11.45
CA ASN A 234 6.05 -9.31 11.80
C ASN A 234 7.39 -8.58 11.63
N LEU A 235 7.59 -8.02 10.45
CA LEU A 235 8.79 -7.26 10.09
C LEU A 235 8.40 -5.92 9.48
N ARG A 236 9.37 -5.02 9.34
CA ARG A 236 9.21 -3.86 8.47
C ARG A 236 9.23 -4.33 7.01
N ALA A 237 8.62 -3.57 6.12
CA ALA A 237 8.57 -3.95 4.72
C ALA A 237 9.98 -4.02 4.10
N ALA A 238 10.89 -3.10 4.45
CA ALA A 238 12.26 -3.10 3.94
C ALA A 238 13.02 -4.36 4.36
N GLU A 239 12.90 -4.74 5.63
CA GLU A 239 13.45 -5.98 6.20
C GLU A 239 12.83 -7.21 5.52
N THR A 240 11.53 -7.20 5.23
CA THR A 240 10.84 -8.32 4.55
C THR A 240 11.42 -8.53 3.16
N ARG A 241 11.61 -7.46 2.39
CA ARG A 241 12.17 -7.51 1.04
C ARG A 241 13.61 -8.03 1.03
N ALA A 242 14.44 -7.55 1.95
CA ALA A 242 15.81 -8.03 2.12
C ALA A 242 15.89 -9.54 2.41
N MET A 243 14.84 -10.12 2.98
CA MET A 243 14.78 -11.53 3.33
C MET A 243 14.31 -12.45 2.20
N ILE A 244 13.70 -11.94 1.14
CA ILE A 244 13.15 -12.78 0.06
C ILE A 244 14.25 -13.65 -0.60
N PRO A 245 15.43 -13.11 -0.95
CA PRO A 245 16.50 -13.94 -1.51
C PRO A 245 17.05 -14.96 -0.50
N PHE A 246 17.07 -14.63 0.79
CA PHE A 246 17.44 -15.59 1.84
C PHE A 246 16.44 -16.73 1.96
N ALA A 247 15.13 -16.44 1.82
CA ALA A 247 14.08 -17.44 1.85
C ALA A 247 14.25 -18.47 0.73
N TRP A 248 14.69 -18.04 -0.45
CA TRP A 248 15.07 -18.95 -1.52
C TRP A 248 16.29 -19.81 -1.17
N LYS A 249 17.36 -19.20 -0.65
CA LYS A 249 18.58 -19.92 -0.25
C LYS A 249 18.29 -21.01 0.80
N ILE A 250 17.42 -20.74 1.78
CA ILE A 250 17.06 -21.73 2.81
C ILE A 250 16.10 -22.79 2.27
N ALA A 251 15.13 -22.40 1.42
CA ALA A 251 14.24 -23.34 0.77
C ALA A 251 15.02 -24.33 -0.11
N ASP A 252 15.96 -23.84 -0.91
CA ASP A 252 16.79 -24.66 -1.80
C ASP A 252 17.73 -25.62 -1.04
N LYS A 253 18.23 -25.19 0.13
CA LYS A 253 19.13 -25.99 0.97
C LYS A 253 18.41 -27.05 1.80
N MET A 254 17.20 -26.77 2.27
CA MET A 254 16.55 -27.54 3.33
C MET A 254 15.30 -28.30 2.91
N LEU A 255 14.75 -28.01 1.73
CA LEU A 255 13.56 -28.67 1.22
C LEU A 255 13.95 -29.77 0.23
N ASP A 256 13.34 -30.95 0.38
CA ASP A 256 13.53 -32.10 -0.49
C ASP A 256 12.74 -31.89 -1.81
N PRO A 257 13.40 -31.92 -2.97
CA PRO A 257 12.71 -31.85 -4.27
C PRO A 257 11.78 -33.04 -4.55
N GLN A 258 11.95 -34.16 -3.85
CA GLN A 258 11.16 -35.38 -4.07
C GLN A 258 9.79 -35.34 -3.37
N ASP A 259 9.66 -34.59 -2.27
CA ASP A 259 8.36 -34.39 -1.63
C ASP A 259 7.54 -33.34 -2.38
N VAL A 260 6.30 -33.69 -2.73
CA VAL A 260 5.38 -32.84 -3.50
C VAL A 260 5.06 -31.56 -2.74
N PHE A 261 4.94 -31.63 -1.40
CA PHE A 261 4.62 -30.48 -0.57
C PHE A 261 5.82 -29.52 -0.47
N GLU A 262 7.01 -30.05 -0.15
CA GLU A 262 8.24 -29.27 -0.08
C GLU A 262 8.65 -28.65 -1.43
N SER A 263 8.49 -29.41 -2.52
CA SER A 263 8.68 -28.91 -3.89
C SER A 263 7.72 -27.77 -4.20
N SER A 264 6.44 -27.88 -3.80
CA SER A 264 5.45 -26.81 -3.95
C SER A 264 5.86 -25.54 -3.21
N ILE A 265 6.36 -25.64 -1.97
CA ILE A 265 6.88 -24.50 -1.21
C ILE A 265 8.06 -23.85 -1.94
N ARG A 266 9.00 -24.66 -2.45
CA ARG A 266 10.16 -24.17 -3.20
C ARG A 266 9.73 -23.36 -4.43
N TRP A 267 8.75 -23.83 -5.20
CA TRP A 267 8.22 -23.10 -6.36
C TRP A 267 7.52 -21.80 -5.97
N VAL A 268 6.73 -21.78 -4.89
CA VAL A 268 6.11 -20.53 -4.38
C VAL A 268 7.18 -19.48 -4.07
N ILE A 269 8.26 -19.87 -3.38
CA ILE A 269 9.34 -18.94 -3.03
C ILE A 269 10.11 -18.49 -4.27
N LYS A 270 10.34 -19.38 -5.25
CA LYS A 270 10.96 -19.02 -6.53
C LYS A 270 10.16 -17.94 -7.25
N TYR A 271 8.85 -18.16 -7.44
CA TYR A 271 8.00 -17.18 -8.11
C TYR A 271 7.90 -15.86 -7.32
N LEU A 272 7.96 -15.92 -5.99
CA LEU A 272 8.03 -14.72 -5.16
C LEU A 272 9.32 -13.94 -5.46
N VAL A 273 10.50 -14.58 -5.49
CA VAL A 273 11.75 -13.94 -5.88
C VAL A 273 11.65 -13.34 -7.29
N ASP A 274 11.13 -14.08 -8.25
CA ASP A 274 10.98 -13.62 -9.64
C ASP A 274 10.08 -12.37 -9.72
N CYS A 275 9.00 -12.32 -8.93
CA CYS A 275 8.15 -11.13 -8.81
C CYS A 275 8.93 -9.90 -8.29
N TYR A 276 9.83 -10.09 -7.31
CA TYR A 276 10.67 -9.00 -6.79
C TYR A 276 11.78 -8.58 -7.76
N ASP A 277 12.32 -9.52 -8.52
CA ASP A 277 13.35 -9.27 -9.54
C ASP A 277 12.79 -8.42 -10.70
N CYS A 278 11.52 -8.65 -11.08
CA CYS A 278 10.82 -7.85 -12.09
C CYS A 278 10.74 -6.36 -11.71
N LEU A 279 10.74 -6.02 -10.42
CA LEU A 279 10.60 -4.64 -9.96
C LEU A 279 11.87 -3.80 -10.21
N SER A 280 12.99 -4.43 -10.54
CA SER A 280 14.18 -3.71 -10.99
C SER A 280 13.93 -3.05 -12.35
N ALA A 281 14.30 -1.78 -12.50
CA ALA A 281 14.11 -1.03 -13.74
C ALA A 281 14.79 -1.67 -14.97
N LEU A 282 15.80 -2.50 -14.75
CA LEU A 282 16.58 -3.17 -15.79
C LEU A 282 15.92 -4.45 -16.33
N LYS A 283 14.97 -5.05 -15.59
CA LYS A 283 14.37 -6.36 -15.91
C LYS A 283 12.85 -6.30 -16.11
N TRP A 284 12.28 -5.10 -16.23
CA TRP A 284 10.83 -4.96 -16.27
C TRP A 284 10.24 -5.37 -17.62
N GLU A 285 9.41 -6.41 -17.59
CA GLU A 285 8.54 -6.80 -18.68
C GLU A 285 7.14 -7.07 -18.15
N ARG A 286 6.13 -6.39 -18.73
CA ARG A 286 4.74 -6.42 -18.26
C ARG A 286 4.14 -7.83 -18.28
N ASN A 287 4.38 -8.57 -19.35
CA ASN A 287 3.81 -9.91 -19.54
C ASN A 287 4.47 -10.91 -18.58
N TYR A 288 5.81 -10.88 -18.51
CA TYR A 288 6.57 -11.71 -17.58
C TYR A 288 6.16 -11.46 -16.12
N PHE A 289 6.02 -10.20 -15.70
CA PHE A 289 5.55 -9.87 -14.35
C PHE A 289 4.16 -10.43 -14.05
N ARG A 290 3.23 -10.33 -15.03
CA ARG A 290 1.89 -10.91 -14.90
C ARG A 290 1.97 -12.42 -14.75
N GLU A 291 2.74 -13.10 -15.60
CA GLU A 291 2.91 -14.54 -15.55
C GLU A 291 3.50 -15.02 -14.22
N CYS A 292 4.55 -14.36 -13.72
CA CYS A 292 5.13 -14.66 -12.41
C CYS A 292 4.12 -14.49 -11.27
N CYS A 293 3.35 -13.39 -11.27
CA CYS A 293 2.32 -13.16 -10.24
C CYS A 293 1.23 -14.23 -10.28
N PHE A 294 0.70 -14.56 -11.45
CA PHE A 294 -0.34 -15.59 -11.56
C PHE A 294 0.20 -17.00 -11.30
N ALA A 295 1.46 -17.29 -11.63
CA ALA A 295 2.13 -18.54 -11.26
C ALA A 295 2.28 -18.66 -9.74
N PHE A 296 2.72 -17.60 -9.06
CA PHE A 296 2.77 -17.53 -7.61
C PHE A 296 1.39 -17.77 -6.97
N LEU A 297 0.35 -17.08 -7.44
CA LEU A 297 -1.00 -17.18 -6.89
C LEU A 297 -1.60 -18.58 -7.07
N ARG A 298 -1.46 -19.17 -8.27
CA ARG A 298 -1.93 -20.53 -8.55
C ARG A 298 -1.21 -21.56 -7.69
N GLN A 299 0.11 -21.47 -7.59
CA GLN A 299 0.88 -22.40 -6.75
C GLN A 299 0.52 -22.25 -5.27
N TYR A 300 0.30 -21.03 -4.79
CA TYR A 300 -0.12 -20.78 -3.41
C TYR A 300 -1.52 -21.35 -3.14
N SER A 301 -2.44 -21.28 -4.11
CA SER A 301 -3.76 -21.90 -4.00
C SER A 301 -3.68 -23.42 -3.85
N VAL A 302 -2.82 -24.08 -4.63
CA VAL A 302 -2.58 -25.52 -4.49
C VAL A 302 -1.98 -25.83 -3.12
N LEU A 303 -1.03 -25.03 -2.67
CA LEU A 303 -0.40 -25.20 -1.36
C LEU A 303 -1.39 -25.05 -0.19
N GLU A 304 -2.38 -24.15 -0.30
CA GLU A 304 -3.46 -24.04 0.68
C GLU A 304 -4.29 -25.34 0.78
N THR A 305 -4.53 -26.03 -0.34
CA THR A 305 -5.29 -27.30 -0.33
C THR A 305 -4.51 -28.48 0.24
N MET A 306 -3.17 -28.44 0.15
CA MET A 306 -2.29 -29.50 0.65
C MET A 306 -1.88 -29.31 2.11
N ALA A 307 -1.96 -28.09 2.65
CA ALA A 307 -1.48 -27.76 3.98
C ALA A 307 -2.49 -28.10 5.09
N ASP A 308 -1.99 -28.37 6.30
CA ASP A 308 -2.83 -28.51 7.49
C ASP A 308 -3.65 -27.24 7.78
N GLU A 309 -4.79 -27.42 8.45
CA GLU A 309 -5.69 -26.33 8.84
C GLU A 309 -4.95 -25.13 9.47
N GLY A 310 -5.15 -23.96 8.88
CA GLY A 310 -4.61 -22.69 9.37
C GLY A 310 -3.20 -22.34 8.91
N LYS A 311 -2.50 -23.23 8.18
CA LYS A 311 -1.24 -22.92 7.48
C LYS A 311 -1.52 -22.54 6.03
N TRP A 312 -0.66 -21.71 5.43
CA TRP A 312 -0.74 -21.33 4.01
C TRP A 312 -2.11 -20.81 3.53
N VAL A 313 -2.81 -20.05 4.39
CA VAL A 313 -4.16 -19.56 4.08
C VAL A 313 -4.10 -18.33 3.16
N MET A 314 -4.81 -18.38 2.04
CA MET A 314 -4.97 -17.24 1.14
C MET A 314 -5.83 -16.15 1.77
N LYS A 315 -5.38 -14.91 1.63
CA LYS A 315 -6.08 -13.73 2.14
C LYS A 315 -6.55 -12.84 0.98
N PRO A 316 -7.53 -11.95 1.20
CA PRO A 316 -7.98 -10.99 0.18
C PRO A 316 -6.86 -10.15 -0.45
N LYS A 317 -5.72 -9.95 0.22
CA LYS A 317 -4.54 -9.27 -0.33
C LYS A 317 -3.94 -9.97 -1.56
N PHE A 318 -4.06 -11.30 -1.65
CA PHE A 318 -3.59 -12.07 -2.80
C PHE A 318 -4.39 -11.71 -4.06
N HIS A 319 -5.69 -11.43 -3.92
CA HIS A 319 -6.50 -10.94 -5.02
C HIS A 319 -6.05 -9.53 -5.47
N MET A 320 -5.69 -8.64 -4.54
CA MET A 320 -5.15 -7.33 -4.93
C MET A 320 -3.82 -7.43 -5.67
N LEU A 321 -2.98 -8.44 -5.38
CA LEU A 321 -1.78 -8.72 -6.16
C LEU A 321 -2.15 -9.05 -7.62
N ALA A 322 -3.17 -9.88 -7.82
CA ALA A 322 -3.66 -10.21 -9.16
C ALA A 322 -4.14 -8.94 -9.90
N GLU A 323 -4.84 -8.05 -9.21
CA GLU A 323 -5.28 -6.76 -9.77
C GLU A 323 -4.09 -5.85 -10.16
N ILE A 324 -3.00 -5.85 -9.39
CA ILE A 324 -1.77 -5.12 -9.74
C ILE A 324 -1.16 -5.69 -11.02
N ALA A 325 -1.06 -7.03 -11.09
CA ALA A 325 -0.53 -7.74 -12.25
C ALA A 325 -1.34 -7.48 -13.53
N LEU A 326 -2.67 -7.44 -13.43
CA LEU A 326 -3.56 -7.15 -14.56
C LEU A 326 -3.44 -5.70 -15.06
N LYS A 327 -3.32 -4.75 -14.13
CA LYS A 327 -3.15 -3.34 -14.48
C LYS A 327 -1.90 -3.13 -15.33
N GLY A 328 -0.82 -3.83 -14.99
CA GLY A 328 0.45 -3.79 -15.74
C GLY A 328 1.22 -2.48 -15.58
N ASP A 329 0.84 -1.62 -14.63
CA ASP A 329 1.67 -0.50 -14.20
C ASP A 329 2.90 -1.08 -13.51
N LYS A 330 4.09 -0.55 -13.81
CA LYS A 330 5.32 -0.90 -13.11
C LYS A 330 5.20 -0.49 -11.64
N PRO A 331 5.17 -1.43 -10.68
CA PRO A 331 5.02 -1.07 -9.27
C PRO A 331 6.19 -0.22 -8.79
N SER A 332 7.37 -0.33 -9.42
CA SER A 332 8.53 0.49 -9.10
C SER A 332 8.41 1.96 -9.51
N ASP A 333 7.64 2.25 -10.57
CA ASP A 333 7.49 3.58 -11.14
C ASP A 333 6.28 4.29 -10.54
N ASN A 334 5.31 3.52 -10.03
CA ASN A 334 4.37 4.04 -9.08
C ASN A 334 5.14 4.41 -7.80
N TRP A 335 5.28 5.72 -7.54
CA TRP A 335 6.04 6.39 -6.46
C TRP A 335 5.97 5.83 -5.01
N VAL A 336 5.32 4.69 -4.75
CA VAL A 336 5.31 3.96 -3.47
C VAL A 336 6.48 2.97 -3.35
N TYR A 337 7.20 2.66 -4.43
CA TYR A 337 8.27 1.67 -4.35
C TYR A 337 9.55 2.12 -3.65
N ARG A 338 9.74 3.43 -3.50
CA ARG A 338 10.59 3.93 -2.41
C ARG A 338 9.65 4.28 -1.29
N TYR A 339 9.91 3.73 -0.12
CA TYR A 339 9.44 4.06 1.24
C TYR A 339 9.25 5.55 1.57
N ARG A 340 9.42 6.45 0.62
CA ARG A 340 9.31 7.90 0.65
C ARG A 340 7.96 8.42 1.14
N ASP A 341 6.85 7.76 0.83
CA ASP A 341 5.54 8.20 1.33
C ASP A 341 5.36 7.79 2.82
N GLU A 342 5.82 6.59 3.23
CA GLU A 342 5.88 6.20 4.66
C GLU A 342 6.93 7.01 5.43
N GLU A 343 8.07 7.29 4.82
CA GLU A 343 9.14 8.13 5.35
C GLU A 343 8.67 9.57 5.49
N ALA A 344 7.90 10.09 4.52
CA ALA A 344 7.24 11.38 4.65
C ALA A 344 6.23 11.37 5.80
N GLY A 345 5.42 10.31 5.94
CA GLY A 345 4.54 10.14 7.09
C GLY A 345 5.28 10.10 8.43
N GLY A 346 6.38 9.34 8.50
CA GLY A 346 7.25 9.24 9.67
C GLY A 346 8.00 10.54 9.97
N THR A 347 8.39 11.29 8.95
CA THR A 347 8.99 12.62 9.06
C THR A 347 7.96 13.61 9.59
N MET A 348 6.76 13.64 9.02
CA MET A 348 5.66 14.48 9.51
C MET A 348 5.29 14.15 10.96
N ALA A 349 5.25 12.86 11.34
CA ALA A 349 5.01 12.44 12.72
C ALA A 349 6.13 12.93 13.66
N ARG A 350 7.39 12.88 13.22
CA ARG A 350 8.55 13.37 13.98
C ARG A 350 8.53 14.89 14.12
N VAL A 351 8.19 15.61 13.06
CA VAL A 351 8.06 17.07 13.02
C VAL A 351 6.90 17.53 13.91
N ALA A 352 5.77 16.83 13.87
CA ALA A 352 4.60 17.07 14.70
C ALA A 352 4.83 16.74 16.19
N HIS A 353 5.82 15.89 16.52
CA HIS A 353 6.13 15.54 17.89
C HIS A 353 6.51 16.78 18.71
N ALA A 354 5.87 16.91 19.88
CA ALA A 354 6.07 18.01 20.81
C ALA A 354 6.44 17.47 22.19
N LYS A 355 7.48 18.05 22.80
CA LYS A 355 7.88 17.72 24.18
C LYS A 355 7.07 18.47 25.25
N GLY A 356 6.12 19.34 24.86
CA GLY A 356 5.24 20.11 25.75
C GLY A 356 4.30 21.09 25.04
N GLY A 357 3.36 21.66 25.79
CA GLY A 357 2.37 22.66 25.34
C GLY A 357 0.93 22.13 25.21
N PRO A 358 -0.07 23.01 24.99
CA PRO A 358 -1.46 22.62 24.86
C PRO A 358 -1.69 21.72 23.65
N VAL A 359 -2.24 20.53 23.90
CA VAL A 359 -2.54 19.48 22.92
C VAL A 359 -3.92 19.76 22.32
N ASN A 360 -4.05 20.80 21.51
CA ASN A 360 -5.26 21.08 20.74
C ASN A 360 -5.03 20.80 19.25
N GLN A 361 -6.12 20.52 18.52
CA GLN A 361 -6.05 20.11 17.10
C GLN A 361 -5.31 21.15 16.25
N TRP A 362 -5.62 22.42 16.49
CA TRP A 362 -5.03 23.55 15.78
C TRP A 362 -3.52 23.66 16.01
N SER A 363 -3.06 23.60 17.27
CA SER A 363 -1.66 23.80 17.62
C SER A 363 -0.75 22.72 17.04
N ILE A 364 -1.19 21.46 17.04
CA ILE A 364 -0.42 20.34 16.50
C ILE A 364 -0.32 20.46 14.98
N SER A 365 -1.44 20.71 14.32
CA SER A 365 -1.54 20.80 12.86
C SER A 365 -0.74 22.00 12.33
N PHE A 366 -0.94 23.17 12.94
CA PHE A 366 -0.22 24.40 12.61
C PHE A 366 1.29 24.28 12.84
N ARG A 367 1.70 23.67 13.98
CA ARG A 367 3.11 23.43 14.26
C ARG A 367 3.74 22.46 13.28
N ALA A 368 3.03 21.38 12.91
CA ALA A 368 3.52 20.42 11.93
C ALA A 368 3.76 21.09 10.57
N LEU A 369 2.82 21.90 10.10
CA LEU A 369 2.94 22.62 8.83
C LEU A 369 4.03 23.70 8.88
N ASN A 370 4.11 24.51 9.94
CA ASN A 370 5.12 25.56 10.05
C ASN A 370 6.55 25.02 10.17
N LYS A 371 6.74 23.95 10.95
CA LYS A 371 8.04 23.31 11.03
C LYS A 371 8.40 22.68 9.69
N PHE A 372 7.44 22.08 8.99
CA PHE A 372 7.66 21.58 7.64
C PHE A 372 8.09 22.70 6.70
N SER A 373 7.43 23.86 6.69
CA SER A 373 7.83 24.99 5.84
C SER A 373 9.19 25.59 6.23
N ALA A 374 9.61 25.46 7.49
CA ALA A 374 10.91 25.93 7.96
C ALA A 374 12.05 24.95 7.60
N GLU A 375 11.77 23.64 7.60
CA GLU A 375 12.76 22.59 7.35
C GLU A 375 12.94 22.29 5.85
N PHE A 376 11.87 22.43 5.06
CA PHE A 376 11.89 22.16 3.62
C PHE A 376 11.77 23.46 2.84
N SER A 377 12.75 23.74 1.98
CA SER A 377 12.66 24.84 1.02
C SER A 377 11.51 24.61 0.05
N VAL A 378 10.53 25.51 0.08
CA VAL A 378 9.41 25.51 -0.87
C VAL A 378 9.96 25.96 -2.23
N PRO A 379 9.73 25.19 -3.31
CA PRO A 379 10.11 25.62 -4.65
C PRO A 379 9.41 26.94 -4.98
N HIS A 380 10.18 27.94 -5.41
CA HIS A 380 9.61 29.11 -6.09
C HIS A 380 9.35 28.72 -7.54
N PHE A 381 8.09 28.82 -7.94
CA PHE A 381 7.67 28.68 -9.34
C PHE A 381 7.59 30.08 -9.92
N ASP A 382 8.53 30.40 -10.81
CA ASP A 382 8.54 31.67 -11.56
C ASP A 382 7.49 31.69 -12.68
#